data_AF-A0A5J4KKK3-F1
#
_entry.id   AF-A0A5J4KKK3-F1
#
_cell.length_a   1.000
_cell.length_b   1.000
_cell.length_c   1.000
_cell.angle_alpha   90.00
_cell.angle_beta   90.00
_cell.angle_gamma   90.00
#
_symmetry.space_group_name_H-M   'P 1'
#
loop_
_entity.id
_entity.type
_entity.pdbx_description
1 polymer ?
#
loop_
_entity_poly.entity_id
_entity_poly.type
_entity_poly.pdbx_seq_one_letter_code
_entity_poly.pdbx_strand_id
1 'polypeptide(L)'
;MTMTEKDVLRLFLARRENYAISSVMHLKGRVYSLVMDGEHYKGAVLLNSFQFYEKRYHVAKDVPSLVICYEHNTVLPVAVLSLRAGNFAKPYELPAEISDVEVQRFTKTGSQVLLGMYICGVKSAQTLINTHLPYTTRQRYLARAKALGKRKRGKPVSNEPLLAPS
;
A
#
# COMPACT_ATOMS: atom_id res chain seq x y z
N MET A 1 -0.56 -22.95 -6.27
CA MET A 1 -1.81 -22.15 -6.23
C MET A 1 -1.43 -20.67 -6.17
N THR A 2 -1.94 -19.86 -7.08
CA THR A 2 -1.69 -18.41 -7.12
C THR A 2 -2.69 -17.71 -6.20
N MET A 3 -2.21 -17.04 -5.15
CA MET A 3 -3.07 -16.37 -4.18
C MET A 3 -3.82 -15.19 -4.81
N THR A 4 -5.12 -15.09 -4.58
CA THR A 4 -5.97 -14.02 -5.14
C THR A 4 -6.42 -13.03 -4.08
N GLU A 5 -6.93 -11.85 -4.51
CA GLU A 5 -7.52 -10.85 -3.61
C GLU A 5 -8.70 -11.43 -2.78
N LYS A 6 -9.45 -12.39 -3.35
CA LYS A 6 -10.54 -13.09 -2.62
C LYS A 6 -9.99 -13.97 -1.50
N ASP A 7 -8.83 -14.58 -1.69
CA ASP A 7 -8.18 -15.41 -0.68
C ASP A 7 -7.64 -14.55 0.48
N VAL A 8 -7.09 -13.37 0.16
CA VAL A 8 -6.71 -12.37 1.19
C VAL A 8 -7.92 -11.98 2.02
N LEU A 9 -9.05 -11.66 1.38
CA LEU A 9 -10.28 -11.29 2.09
C LEU A 9 -10.78 -12.44 2.99
N ARG A 10 -10.80 -13.68 2.47
CA ARG A 10 -11.22 -14.84 3.26
C ARG A 10 -10.33 -15.06 4.48
N LEU A 11 -9.02 -14.94 4.33
CA LEU A 11 -8.06 -15.04 5.43
C LEU A 11 -8.25 -13.92 6.46
N PHE A 12 -8.46 -12.70 5.99
CA PHE A 12 -8.75 -11.55 6.86
C PHE A 12 -10.02 -11.79 7.69
N LEU A 13 -11.11 -12.20 7.03
CA LEU A 13 -12.38 -12.48 7.71
C LEU A 13 -12.26 -13.64 8.70
N ALA A 14 -11.52 -14.69 8.35
CA ALA A 14 -11.27 -15.83 9.23
C ALA A 14 -10.44 -15.47 10.48
N ARG A 15 -9.64 -14.40 10.42
CA ARG A 15 -8.77 -13.94 11.52
C ARG A 15 -9.25 -12.64 12.17
N ARG A 16 -10.49 -12.21 11.88
CA ARG A 16 -10.99 -10.88 12.28
C ARG A 16 -10.90 -10.62 13.80
N GLU A 17 -11.09 -11.67 14.59
CA GLU A 17 -11.07 -11.61 16.06
C GLU A 17 -9.66 -11.32 16.60
N ASN A 18 -8.62 -11.82 15.93
CA ASN A 18 -7.22 -11.56 16.30
C ASN A 18 -6.83 -10.08 16.16
N TYR A 19 -7.59 -9.32 15.39
CA TYR A 19 -7.34 -7.91 15.12
C TYR A 19 -8.37 -7.00 15.80
N ALA A 20 -9.18 -7.51 16.73
CA ALA A 20 -10.22 -6.74 17.42
C ALA A 20 -11.19 -6.01 16.46
N ILE A 21 -11.59 -6.68 15.38
CA ILE A 21 -12.51 -6.11 14.38
C ILE A 21 -13.96 -6.33 14.83
N SER A 22 -14.68 -5.22 15.05
CA SER A 22 -16.08 -5.25 15.49
C SER A 22 -17.09 -5.10 14.36
N SER A 23 -16.69 -4.49 13.24
CA SER A 23 -17.57 -4.30 12.07
C SER A 23 -16.79 -4.31 10.77
N VAL A 24 -17.36 -4.91 9.72
CA VAL A 24 -16.85 -4.88 8.34
C VAL A 24 -18.02 -4.75 7.38
N MET A 25 -18.01 -3.69 6.57
CA MET A 25 -19.01 -3.42 5.53
C MET A 25 -18.32 -3.21 4.19
N HIS A 26 -18.74 -3.95 3.17
CA HIS A 26 -18.26 -3.71 1.81
C HIS A 26 -18.86 -2.42 1.26
N LEU A 27 -18.01 -1.53 0.75
CA LEU A 27 -18.46 -0.28 0.14
C LEU A 27 -18.58 -0.45 -1.37
N LYS A 28 -17.43 -0.59 -2.06
CA LYS A 28 -17.37 -0.74 -3.52
C LYS A 28 -16.03 -1.30 -3.94
N GLY A 29 -16.03 -2.19 -4.93
CA GLY A 29 -14.80 -2.75 -5.48
C GLY A 29 -13.96 -3.43 -4.39
N ARG A 30 -12.78 -2.87 -4.08
CA ARG A 30 -11.83 -3.39 -3.09
C ARG A 30 -11.88 -2.69 -1.73
N VAL A 31 -12.83 -1.77 -1.57
CA VAL A 31 -12.90 -0.86 -0.44
C VAL A 31 -13.95 -1.35 0.55
N TYR A 32 -13.56 -1.34 1.82
CA TYR A 32 -14.36 -1.75 2.96
C TYR A 32 -14.35 -0.63 4.01
N SER A 33 -15.46 -0.44 4.69
CA SER A 33 -15.53 0.29 5.94
C SER A 33 -15.39 -0.73 7.06
N LEU A 34 -14.52 -0.49 8.03
CA LEU A 34 -14.35 -1.39 9.17
C LEU A 34 -14.01 -0.64 10.45
N VAL A 35 -14.33 -1.25 11.58
CA VAL A 35 -13.94 -0.78 12.91
C VAL A 35 -12.98 -1.78 13.50
N MET A 36 -11.79 -1.32 13.87
CA MET A 36 -10.70 -2.14 14.38
C MET A 36 -10.12 -1.45 15.61
N ASP A 37 -10.13 -2.13 16.76
CA ASP A 37 -9.69 -1.56 18.04
C ASP A 37 -10.38 -0.22 18.38
N GLY A 38 -11.68 -0.12 18.09
CA GLY A 38 -12.49 1.09 18.29
C GLY A 38 -12.31 2.19 17.23
N GLU A 39 -11.31 2.08 16.34
CA GLU A 39 -11.00 3.07 15.32
C GLU A 39 -11.68 2.75 13.97
N HIS A 40 -12.15 3.79 13.29
CA HIS A 40 -12.82 3.66 11.98
C HIS A 40 -11.81 3.73 10.83
N TYR A 41 -11.80 2.68 10.00
CA TYR A 41 -10.93 2.60 8.83
C TYR A 41 -11.70 2.45 7.52
N LYS A 42 -11.20 3.14 6.50
CA LYS A 42 -11.50 2.86 5.10
C LYS A 42 -10.41 1.95 4.55
N GLY A 43 -10.66 0.64 4.61
CA GLY A 43 -9.72 -0.40 4.22
C GLY A 43 -9.74 -0.71 2.72
N ALA A 44 -8.57 -0.96 2.14
CA ALA A 44 -8.42 -1.54 0.80
C ALA A 44 -7.75 -2.92 0.89
N VAL A 45 -8.38 -3.95 0.32
CA VAL A 45 -7.83 -5.32 0.29
C VAL A 45 -6.96 -5.51 -0.95
N LEU A 46 -5.70 -5.87 -0.74
CA LEU A 46 -4.68 -6.03 -1.79
C LEU A 46 -3.88 -7.32 -1.61
N LEU A 47 -3.25 -7.81 -2.67
CA LEU A 47 -2.37 -8.98 -2.56
C LEU A 47 -1.11 -8.64 -1.76
N ASN A 48 -0.50 -7.49 -2.08
CA ASN A 48 0.65 -6.96 -1.37
C ASN A 48 0.56 -5.44 -1.25
N SER A 49 1.32 -4.84 -0.33
CA SER A 49 1.25 -3.40 -0.10
C SER A 49 1.75 -2.58 -1.31
N PHE A 50 2.66 -3.10 -2.14
CA PHE A 50 3.13 -2.38 -3.34
C PHE A 50 2.02 -2.15 -4.39
N GLN A 51 0.99 -2.99 -4.40
CA GLN A 51 -0.20 -2.75 -5.23
C GLN A 51 -0.89 -1.41 -4.93
N PHE A 52 -0.65 -0.81 -3.75
CA PHE A 52 -1.16 0.51 -3.44
C PHE A 52 -0.69 1.57 -4.44
N TYR A 53 0.59 1.51 -4.81
CA TYR A 53 1.15 2.38 -5.85
C TYR A 53 0.74 1.92 -7.24
N GLU A 54 0.73 0.61 -7.52
CA GLU A 54 0.34 0.08 -8.84
C GLU A 54 -1.10 0.42 -9.22
N LYS A 55 -2.00 0.37 -8.24
CA LYS A 55 -3.41 0.76 -8.38
C LYS A 55 -3.65 2.26 -8.13
N ARG A 56 -2.59 3.04 -7.89
CA ARG A 56 -2.61 4.52 -7.84
C ARG A 56 -3.44 5.09 -6.69
N TYR A 57 -3.56 4.39 -5.57
CA TYR A 57 -4.33 4.89 -4.42
C TYR A 57 -3.73 6.19 -3.85
N HIS A 58 -2.41 6.31 -3.83
CA HIS A 58 -1.71 7.53 -3.39
C HIS A 58 -2.03 8.83 -4.17
N VAL A 59 -2.63 8.74 -5.37
CA VAL A 59 -3.03 9.91 -6.19
C VAL A 59 -4.55 9.99 -6.41
N ALA A 60 -5.31 9.13 -5.74
CA ALA A 60 -6.76 9.13 -5.78
C ALA A 60 -7.32 10.35 -5.03
N LYS A 61 -8.52 10.81 -5.41
CA LYS A 61 -9.26 11.86 -4.67
C LYS A 61 -9.57 11.42 -3.24
N ASP A 62 -9.84 10.13 -3.08
CA ASP A 62 -10.31 9.53 -1.85
C ASP A 62 -9.41 8.32 -1.54
N VAL A 63 -8.44 8.54 -0.64
CA VAL A 63 -7.37 7.60 -0.31
C VAL A 63 -7.82 6.70 0.84
N PRO A 64 -7.69 5.37 0.74
CA PRO A 64 -8.01 4.47 1.86
C PRO A 64 -7.06 4.72 3.04
N SER A 65 -7.58 4.72 4.27
CA SER A 65 -6.78 4.93 5.50
C SER A 65 -6.08 3.66 6.00
N LEU A 66 -6.45 2.49 5.46
CA LEU A 66 -5.86 1.20 5.80
C LEU A 66 -5.68 0.35 4.54
N VAL A 67 -4.54 -0.36 4.45
CA VAL A 67 -4.34 -1.44 3.48
C VAL A 67 -4.33 -2.77 4.22
N ILE A 68 -5.21 -3.68 3.83
CA ILE A 68 -5.20 -5.07 4.28
C ILE A 68 -4.55 -5.88 3.17
N CYS A 69 -3.42 -6.52 3.45
CA CYS A 69 -2.70 -7.28 2.44
C CYS A 69 -2.16 -8.59 2.98
N TYR A 70 -1.91 -9.54 2.08
CA TYR A 70 -1.20 -10.75 2.48
C TYR A 70 0.23 -10.39 2.89
N GLU A 71 0.95 -9.68 2.01
CA GLU A 71 2.36 -9.35 2.22
C GLU A 71 2.60 -7.83 2.22
N HIS A 72 3.19 -7.32 3.29
CA HIS A 72 3.69 -5.95 3.33
C HIS A 72 5.11 -5.91 2.76
N ASN A 73 5.31 -5.26 1.62
CA ASN A 73 6.58 -5.29 0.86
C ASN A 73 7.02 -3.92 0.32
N THR A 74 6.45 -2.84 0.87
CA THR A 74 6.85 -1.46 0.61
C THR A 74 6.27 -0.55 1.67
N VAL A 75 6.88 0.61 1.90
CA VAL A 75 6.38 1.66 2.79
C VAL A 75 5.16 2.34 2.18
N LEU A 76 4.13 2.62 2.98
CA LEU A 76 2.92 3.34 2.58
C LEU A 76 2.66 4.56 3.48
N PRO A 77 1.97 5.62 2.99
CA PRO A 77 1.59 6.77 3.81
C PRO A 77 0.34 6.49 4.69
N VAL A 78 -0.13 5.24 4.72
CA VAL A 78 -1.33 4.80 5.44
C VAL A 78 -1.01 3.53 6.21
N ALA A 79 -1.85 3.17 7.19
CA ALA A 79 -1.64 1.98 7.99
C ALA A 79 -1.75 0.70 7.14
N VAL A 80 -1.04 -0.36 7.55
CA VAL A 80 -1.00 -1.64 6.82
C VAL A 80 -1.19 -2.80 7.78
N LEU A 81 -2.17 -3.65 7.50
CA LEU A 81 -2.33 -4.94 8.14
C LEU A 81 -1.78 -6.04 7.24
N SER A 82 -0.69 -6.71 7.65
CA SER A 82 -0.13 -7.85 6.92
C SER A 82 -0.61 -9.17 7.51
N LEU A 83 -1.31 -9.96 6.71
CA LEU A 83 -1.82 -11.27 7.15
C LEU A 83 -0.72 -12.35 7.20
N ARG A 84 0.34 -12.23 6.38
CA ARG A 84 1.47 -13.15 6.37
C ARG A 84 2.31 -13.01 7.65
N ALA A 85 2.66 -11.78 8.02
CA ALA A 85 3.46 -11.51 9.22
C ALA A 85 2.60 -11.40 10.49
N GLY A 86 1.28 -11.24 10.35
CA GLY A 86 0.38 -11.06 11.49
C GLY A 86 0.58 -9.71 12.20
N ASN A 87 1.17 -8.72 11.53
CA ASN A 87 1.52 -7.44 12.13
C ASN A 87 0.66 -6.29 11.58
N PHE A 88 0.49 -5.28 12.42
CA PHE A 88 -0.09 -3.99 12.05
C PHE A 88 1.03 -2.96 12.01
N ALA A 89 1.34 -2.45 10.81
CA ALA A 89 2.35 -1.44 10.58
C ALA A 89 1.69 -0.06 10.50
N LYS A 90 2.26 0.90 11.23
CA LYS A 90 1.84 2.31 11.19
C LYS A 90 2.25 2.94 9.86
N PRO A 91 1.65 4.09 9.48
CA PRO A 91 2.11 4.85 8.32
C PRO A 91 3.62 5.07 8.36
N TYR A 92 4.26 4.92 7.20
CA TYR A 92 5.70 5.07 6.99
C TYR A 92 6.60 4.00 7.62
N GLU A 93 6.06 2.99 8.31
CA GLU A 93 6.85 1.88 8.84
C GLU A 93 7.36 0.95 7.73
N LEU A 94 8.50 0.32 8.00
CA LEU A 94 9.14 -0.63 7.09
C LEU A 94 8.47 -2.02 7.22
N PRO A 95 8.45 -2.81 6.13
CA PRO A 95 8.18 -4.24 6.23
C PRO A 95 9.10 -4.95 7.23
N ALA A 96 8.58 -5.93 7.96
CA ALA A 96 9.33 -6.65 8.99
C ALA A 96 10.62 -7.34 8.49
N GLU A 97 10.65 -7.72 7.21
CA GLU A 97 11.82 -8.36 6.57
C GLU A 97 12.93 -7.35 6.18
N ILE A 98 12.70 -6.05 6.37
CA ILE A 98 13.63 -4.98 5.97
C ILE A 98 14.18 -4.28 7.21
N SER A 99 15.47 -4.50 7.47
CA SER A 99 16.21 -3.85 8.54
C SER A 99 17.08 -2.71 8.02
N ASP A 100 17.66 -2.86 6.83
CA ASP A 100 18.50 -1.85 6.18
C ASP A 100 18.12 -1.73 4.70
N VAL A 101 17.46 -0.63 4.38
CA VAL A 101 16.98 -0.35 3.02
C VAL A 101 18.14 -0.17 2.04
N GLU A 102 19.26 0.41 2.47
CA GLU A 102 20.40 0.64 1.58
C GLU A 102 21.04 -0.69 1.21
N VAL A 103 21.37 -1.53 2.19
CA VAL A 103 21.99 -2.84 1.95
C VAL A 103 21.04 -3.75 1.15
N GLN A 104 19.75 -3.74 1.49
CA GLN A 104 18.77 -4.65 0.87
C GLN A 104 18.19 -4.14 -0.46
N ARG A 105 18.55 -2.93 -0.94
CA ARG A 105 17.98 -2.31 -2.16
C ARG A 105 18.12 -3.14 -3.44
N PHE A 106 19.09 -4.04 -3.48
CA PHE A 106 19.35 -4.91 -4.63
C PHE A 106 18.36 -6.07 -4.74
N THR A 107 17.65 -6.38 -3.66
CA THR A 107 16.56 -7.37 -3.68
C THR A 107 15.30 -6.77 -4.31
N LYS A 108 14.39 -7.64 -4.78
CA LYS A 108 13.09 -7.19 -5.30
C LYS A 108 12.34 -6.35 -4.26
N THR A 109 12.20 -6.85 -3.03
CA THR A 109 11.49 -6.18 -1.93
C THR A 109 12.20 -4.88 -1.53
N GLY A 110 13.51 -4.90 -1.29
CA GLY A 110 14.25 -3.69 -0.93
C GLY A 110 14.17 -2.61 -1.99
N SER A 111 14.21 -2.98 -3.28
CA SER A 111 14.02 -2.02 -4.38
C SER A 111 12.62 -1.38 -4.36
N GLN A 112 11.58 -2.15 -4.01
CA GLN A 112 10.21 -1.66 -3.90
C GLN A 112 10.02 -0.78 -2.66
N VAL A 113 10.67 -1.12 -1.55
CA VAL A 113 10.67 -0.33 -0.31
C VAL A 113 11.32 1.02 -0.53
N LEU A 114 12.52 1.05 -1.12
CA LEU A 114 13.22 2.29 -1.45
C LEU A 114 12.37 3.18 -2.38
N LEU A 115 11.70 2.58 -3.37
CA LEU A 115 10.79 3.30 -4.25
C LEU A 115 9.55 3.84 -3.52
N GLY A 116 8.95 3.06 -2.62
CA GLY A 116 7.80 3.49 -1.81
C GLY A 116 8.16 4.66 -0.90
N MET A 117 9.29 4.55 -0.19
CA MET A 117 9.85 5.63 0.63
C MET A 117 10.09 6.91 -0.17
N TYR A 118 10.62 6.79 -1.38
CA TYR A 118 10.82 7.93 -2.28
C TYR A 118 9.51 8.61 -2.66
N ILE A 119 8.49 7.83 -3.06
CA ILE A 119 7.16 8.35 -3.43
C ILE A 119 6.48 9.01 -2.21
N CYS A 120 6.69 8.45 -1.02
CA CYS A 120 6.23 8.99 0.26
C CYS A 120 6.97 10.25 0.72
N GLY A 121 8.03 10.67 0.04
CA GLY A 121 8.81 11.85 0.42
C GLY A 121 9.73 11.65 1.61
N VAL A 122 10.10 10.41 1.94
CA VAL A 122 11.03 10.13 3.03
C VAL A 122 12.41 10.69 2.67
N LYS A 123 12.93 11.61 3.50
CA LYS A 123 14.17 12.37 3.23
C LYS A 123 15.38 11.47 2.92
N SER A 124 15.59 10.42 3.70
CA SER A 124 16.72 9.50 3.49
C SER A 124 16.66 8.81 2.12
N ALA A 125 15.47 8.38 1.69
CA ALA A 125 15.27 7.78 0.37
C ALA A 125 15.44 8.80 -0.77
N GLN A 126 14.98 10.04 -0.58
CA GLN A 126 15.20 11.12 -1.54
C GLN A 126 16.69 11.41 -1.72
N THR A 127 17.44 11.54 -0.63
CA THR A 127 18.90 11.76 -0.66
C THR A 127 19.62 10.59 -1.32
N LEU A 128 19.29 9.35 -0.95
CA LEU A 128 19.88 8.15 -1.53
C LEU A 128 19.68 8.13 -3.05
N ILE A 129 18.44 8.27 -3.53
CA ILE A 129 18.14 8.20 -4.97
C ILE A 129 18.74 9.38 -5.75
N ASN A 130 18.62 10.60 -5.24
CA ASN A 130 19.01 11.79 -5.99
C ASN A 130 20.52 12.01 -6.00
N THR A 131 21.21 11.66 -4.92
CA THR A 131 22.62 12.02 -4.68
C THR A 131 23.57 10.84 -4.75
N HIS A 132 23.21 9.69 -4.16
CA HIS A 132 24.16 8.58 -3.93
C HIS A 132 24.07 7.44 -4.96
N LEU A 133 22.94 7.28 -5.65
CA LEU A 133 22.81 6.23 -6.66
C LEU A 133 23.49 6.59 -7.99
N PRO A 134 24.09 5.59 -8.69
CA PRO A 134 24.60 5.78 -10.05
C PRO A 134 23.52 6.29 -11.01
N TYR A 135 23.94 7.08 -12.01
CA TYR A 135 23.03 7.77 -12.94
C TYR A 135 21.95 6.86 -13.52
N THR A 136 22.32 5.69 -14.05
CA THR A 136 21.40 4.74 -14.69
C THR A 136 20.36 4.19 -13.71
N THR A 137 20.81 3.85 -12.49
CA THR A 137 19.94 3.36 -11.42
C THR A 137 18.98 4.46 -10.96
N ARG A 138 19.49 5.67 -10.75
CA ARG A 138 18.67 6.84 -10.41
C ARG A 138 17.58 7.07 -11.46
N GLN A 139 17.93 7.12 -12.74
CA GLN A 139 16.95 7.32 -13.81
C GLN A 139 15.86 6.25 -13.82
N ARG A 140 16.21 4.99 -13.55
CA ARG A 140 15.23 3.90 -13.43
C ARG A 140 14.22 4.13 -12.29
N TYR A 141 14.69 4.57 -11.12
CA TYR A 141 13.80 4.91 -9.99
C TYR A 141 12.91 6.12 -10.32
N LEU A 142 13.49 7.20 -10.85
CA LEU A 142 12.76 8.41 -11.21
C LEU A 142 11.70 8.14 -12.28
N ALA A 143 12.04 7.37 -13.33
CA ALA A 143 11.10 6.98 -14.37
C ALA A 143 9.95 6.13 -13.81
N ARG A 144 10.25 5.19 -12.91
CA ARG A 144 9.23 4.34 -12.27
C ARG A 144 8.34 5.16 -11.33
N ALA A 145 8.90 6.04 -10.50
CA ALA A 145 8.14 6.95 -9.65
C ALA A 145 7.23 7.86 -10.49
N LYS A 146 7.75 8.45 -11.57
CA LYS A 146 6.96 9.27 -12.52
C LYS A 146 5.83 8.46 -13.15
N ALA A 147 6.08 7.22 -13.55
CA ALA A 147 5.05 6.33 -14.09
C ALA A 147 3.97 5.97 -13.05
N LEU A 148 4.36 5.83 -11.78
CA LEU A 148 3.45 5.58 -10.65
C LEU A 148 2.66 6.83 -10.25
N GLY A 149 3.19 8.04 -10.43
CA GLY A 149 2.47 9.30 -10.15
C GLY A 149 1.43 9.69 -11.19
N LYS A 150 1.47 9.11 -12.39
CA LYS A 150 0.46 9.37 -13.44
C LYS A 150 -0.87 8.71 -13.08
N ARG A 151 -1.95 9.50 -13.05
CA ARG A 151 -3.33 8.98 -13.02
C ARG A 151 -3.57 8.11 -14.25
N LYS A 152 -4.04 6.87 -14.04
CA LYS A 152 -4.55 6.01 -15.13
C LYS A 152 -6.06 6.11 -15.18
N ARG A 153 -6.62 6.10 -16.39
CA ARG A 153 -8.08 5.94 -16.62
C ARG A 153 -8.45 4.53 -16.12
N GLY A 154 -9.34 4.42 -15.12
CA GLY A 154 -9.65 3.15 -14.46
C GLY A 154 -10.68 3.30 -13.33
N LYS A 155 -11.14 2.17 -12.75
CA LYS A 155 -12.23 2.13 -11.76
C LYS A 155 -11.97 3.09 -10.59
N PRO A 156 -12.90 4.03 -10.31
CA PRO A 156 -12.76 4.98 -9.21
C PRO A 156 -12.78 4.28 -7.86
N VAL A 157 -12.06 4.87 -6.91
CA VAL A 157 -11.95 4.46 -5.50
C VAL A 157 -12.94 5.25 -4.60
N SER A 158 -13.70 6.16 -5.21
CA SER A 158 -14.66 7.01 -4.52
C SER A 158 -15.97 6.29 -4.23
N ASN A 159 -16.54 6.61 -3.07
CA ASN A 159 -17.87 6.22 -2.63
C ASN A 159 -18.99 7.10 -3.21
N GLU A 160 -18.66 8.18 -3.93
CA GLU A 160 -19.68 9.04 -4.54
C GLU A 160 -20.40 8.28 -5.68
N PRO A 161 -21.75 8.23 -5.67
CA PRO A 161 -22.50 7.95 -6.89
C PRO A 161 -22.04 8.94 -7.95
N LEU A 162 -21.93 8.49 -9.20
CA LEU A 162 -21.79 9.43 -10.32
C LEU A 162 -23.10 10.23 -10.36
N LEU A 163 -23.13 11.39 -9.70
CA LEU A 163 -24.13 12.39 -10.01
C LEU A 163 -23.87 12.78 -11.47
N ALA A 164 -24.84 12.45 -12.33
CA ALA A 164 -24.84 12.89 -13.71
C ALA A 164 -24.77 14.43 -13.72
N PRO A 165 -24.02 15.06 -14.63
CA PRO A 165 -24.07 16.50 -14.77
C PRO A 165 -25.49 16.91 -15.15
N SER A 166 -26.09 17.78 -14.33
CA SER A 166 -27.33 18.50 -14.60
C SER A 166 -27.15 19.46 -15.77
#